data_AF-A0A6V8MRN9-F1
#
_entry.id   AF-A0A6V8MRN9-F1
#
_cell.length_a   1.000
_cell.length_b   1.000
_cell.length_c   1.000
_cell.angle_alpha   90.00
_cell.angle_beta   90.00
_cell.angle_gamma   90.00
#
_symmetry.space_group_name_H-M   'P 1'
#
loop_
_entity.id
_entity.type
_entity.pdbx_description
1 polymer ?
#
loop_
_entity_poly.entity_id
_entity_poly.type
_entity_poly.pdbx_seq_one_letter_code
_entity_poly.pdbx_strand_id
1 'polypeptide(L)' 'MSEKESCPTPERHPAHMCQLKHEGRIEEIDKHSARPQFVCNRCRAKADSEGYLCNPRPL' A
#
# COMPACT_ATOMS: atom_id res chain seq x y z
N MET A 1 13.50 -8.51 -13.89
CA MET A 1 13.96 -7.62 -12.80
C MET A 1 12.77 -6.77 -12.39
N SER A 2 12.31 -6.88 -11.15
CA SER A 2 11.10 -6.17 -10.67
C SER A 2 11.38 -4.68 -10.53
N GLU A 3 10.71 -3.87 -11.34
CA GLU A 3 10.73 -2.40 -11.30
C GLU A 3 10.20 -1.88 -9.95
N LYS A 4 11.13 -1.65 -9.03
CA LYS A 4 10.94 -0.91 -7.79
C LYS A 4 10.94 0.59 -8.07
N GLU A 5 10.04 1.07 -8.91
CA GLU A 5 10.01 2.50 -9.22
C GLU A 5 8.58 2.94 -9.32
N SER A 6 8.00 3.47 -8.25
CA SER A 6 7.84 4.92 -8.04
C SER A 6 7.07 5.04 -6.73
N CYS A 7 7.82 5.22 -5.66
CA CYS A 7 7.34 6.03 -4.59
C CYS A 7 8.40 7.12 -4.40
N PRO A 8 8.08 8.40 -4.68
CA PRO A 8 9.07 9.49 -4.83
C PRO A 8 9.81 9.84 -3.52
N THR A 9 9.42 9.25 -2.39
CA THR A 9 10.04 9.42 -1.07
C THR A 9 9.94 8.11 -0.27
N PRO A 10 10.88 7.16 -0.41
CA PRO A 10 10.90 5.90 0.34
C PRO A 10 11.20 6.10 1.84
N GLU A 11 11.67 7.28 2.22
CA GLU A 11 12.11 7.67 3.56
C GLU A 11 11.04 8.35 4.42
N ARG A 12 9.85 8.66 3.86
CA ARG A 12 8.78 9.38 4.56
C ARG A 12 7.41 8.70 4.59
N HIS A 13 7.24 7.55 3.92
CA HIS A 13 5.96 6.83 3.96
C HIS A 13 6.09 5.53 4.77
N PRO A 14 5.30 5.34 5.83
CA PRO A 14 5.27 4.10 6.59
C PRO A 14 4.70 2.99 5.69
N ALA A 15 5.56 2.11 5.19
CA ALA A 15 5.27 0.82 4.57
C ALA A 15 4.03 0.74 3.65
N HIS A 16 4.22 0.91 2.34
CA HIS A 16 3.16 0.68 1.35
C HIS A 16 2.58 -0.73 1.43
N MET A 17 1.27 -0.89 1.24
CA MET A 17 0.60 -2.21 1.20
C MET A 17 1.27 -3.20 0.25
N CYS A 18 1.80 -2.71 -0.88
CA CYS A 18 2.47 -3.54 -1.87
C CYS A 18 3.84 -4.05 -1.37
N GLN A 19 4.51 -3.28 -0.54
CA GLN A 19 5.72 -3.68 0.17
C GLN A 19 5.39 -4.63 1.33
N LEU A 20 4.38 -4.31 2.16
CA LEU A 20 3.89 -5.18 3.24
C LEU A 20 3.53 -6.58 2.72
N LYS A 21 2.87 -6.65 1.55
CA LYS A 21 2.52 -7.91 0.87
C LYS A 21 3.75 -8.68 0.40
N HIS A 22 4.76 -7.98 -0.09
CA HIS A 22 6.02 -8.60 -0.50
C HIS A 22 6.86 -9.08 0.71
N GLU A 23 6.82 -8.37 1.83
CA GLU A 23 7.47 -8.77 3.09
C GLU A 23 6.72 -9.88 3.84
N GLY A 24 5.50 -10.21 3.43
CA GLY A 24 4.68 -11.21 4.13
C GLY A 24 4.13 -10.72 5.47
N ARG A 25 4.00 -9.40 5.67
CA ARG A 25 3.39 -8.81 6.88
C ARG A 25 1.87 -8.90 6.83
N ILE A 26 1.34 -10.12 6.85
CA ILE A 26 -0.08 -10.41 6.69
C ILE A 26 -0.93 -9.73 7.77
N GLU A 27 -0.45 -9.63 9.01
CA GLU A 27 -1.18 -9.01 10.12
C GLU A 27 -1.49 -7.53 9.87
N GLU A 28 -0.53 -6.77 9.36
CA GLU A 28 -0.71 -5.35 9.06
C GLU A 28 -1.62 -5.19 7.84
N ILE A 29 -1.43 -6.02 6.81
CA ILE A 29 -2.30 -6.01 5.63
C ILE A 29 -3.73 -6.35 6.03
N ASP A 30 -3.95 -7.32 6.91
CA ASP A 30 -5.28 -7.73 7.35
C ASP A 30 -5.98 -6.59 8.10
N LYS A 31 -5.30 -5.94 9.06
CA LYS A 31 -5.83 -4.76 9.76
C LYS A 31 -6.24 -3.66 8.80
N HIS A 32 -5.38 -3.36 7.82
CA HIS A 32 -5.62 -2.27 6.87
C HIS A 32 -6.55 -2.65 5.71
N SER A 33 -6.64 -3.93 5.38
CA SER A 33 -7.54 -4.46 4.35
C SER A 33 -8.89 -4.90 4.90
N ALA A 34 -9.08 -4.93 6.22
CA ALA A 34 -10.35 -5.28 6.85
C ALA A 34 -11.46 -4.29 6.47
N ARG A 35 -11.12 -2.99 6.32
CA ARG A 35 -12.07 -1.93 5.90
C ARG A 35 -11.43 -1.06 4.83
N PRO A 36 -11.28 -1.56 3.60
CA PRO A 36 -10.61 -0.82 2.54
C PRO A 36 -11.49 0.34 2.09
N GLN A 37 -11.05 1.57 2.34
CA GLN A 37 -11.71 2.79 1.88
C GLN A 37 -11.01 3.39 0.66
N PHE A 38 -9.74 3.03 0.47
CA PHE A 38 -8.92 3.51 -0.62
C PHE A 38 -8.31 2.34 -1.39
N VAL A 39 -8.12 2.53 -2.68
CA VAL A 39 -7.43 1.62 -3.58
C VAL A 39 -6.26 2.33 -4.26
N CYS A 40 -5.11 1.67 -4.32
CA CYS A 40 -3.98 2.16 -5.09
C CYS A 40 -4.23 1.92 -6.57
N ASN A 41 -4.29 2.98 -7.39
CA ASN A 41 -4.50 2.83 -8.83
C ASN A 41 -3.36 2.03 -9.51
N ARG A 42 -2.18 2.03 -8.89
CA ARG A 42 -0.97 1.44 -9.47
C ARG A 42 -0.83 -0.04 -9.21
N CYS A 43 -0.86 -0.43 -7.93
CA CYS A 43 -0.64 -1.81 -7.52
C CYS A 43 -1.92 -2.53 -7.07
N ARG A 44 -3.08 -1.85 -7.19
CA ARG A 44 -4.42 -2.36 -6.83
C ARG A 44 -4.56 -2.85 -5.38
N ALA A 45 -3.60 -2.52 -4.53
CA ALA A 45 -3.72 -2.73 -3.09
C ALA A 45 -4.83 -1.87 -2.53
N LYS A 46 -5.52 -2.40 -1.52
CA LYS A 46 -6.58 -1.69 -0.83
C LYS A 46 -6.14 -1.44 0.60
N ALA A 47 -6.47 -0.28 1.14
CA ALA A 47 -6.18 0.07 2.52
C ALA A 47 -7.32 0.92 3.08
N ASP A 48 -7.45 0.92 4.40
CA ASP A 48 -8.38 1.78 5.12
C ASP A 48 -7.94 3.25 5.08
N SER A 49 -6.64 3.49 4.84
CA SER A 49 -6.03 4.81 4.84
C SER A 49 -5.10 5.02 3.63
N GLU A 50 -5.13 6.25 3.12
CA GLU A 50 -4.40 6.70 1.94
C GLU A 50 -2.86 6.65 2.12
N GLY A 51 -2.36 6.80 3.35
CA GLY A 51 -0.93 6.80 3.67
C GLY A 51 -0.21 5.48 3.37
N TYR A 52 -0.96 4.37 3.30
CA TYR A 52 -0.42 3.05 2.97
C TYR A 52 -0.37 2.78 1.45
N LEU A 53 -0.76 3.75 0.62
CA LEU A 53 -0.87 3.60 -0.83
C LEU A 53 -0.03 4.67 -1.54
N CYS A 54 0.71 4.31 -2.60
CA CYS A 54 1.48 5.30 -3.37
C CYS A 54 0.58 6.26 -4.16
N ASN A 55 -0.60 5.80 -4.61
CA ASN A 55 -1.57 6.62 -5.35
C ASN A 55 -3.01 6.24 -4.93
N PRO A 56 -3.44 6.71 -3.74
CA PRO A 56 -4.73 6.38 -3.17
C PRO A 56 -5.84 7.01 -4.00
N ARG A 57 -6.82 6.18 -4.33
CA ARG A 57 -8.12 6.59 -4.89
C ARG A 57 -9.19 6.13 -3.91
N PRO A 58 -10.16 6.96 -3.54
CA PRO A 58 -11.32 6.48 -2.82
C PRO A 58 -12.05 5.43 -3.66
N LEU A 59 -12.51 4.36 -3.00
CA LEU A 59 -13.37 3.34 -3.59
C LEU A 59 -14.81 3.82 -3.72
#